data_AF-A0A8T4N6Q3-F1
#
_entry.id   AF-A0A8T4N6Q3-F1
#
_cell.length_a   1.000
_cell.length_b   1.000
_cell.length_c   1.000
_cell.angle_alpha   90.00
_cell.angle_beta   90.00
_cell.angle_gamma   90.00
#
_symmetry.space_group_name_H-M   'P 1'
#
loop_
_entity.id
_entity.type
_entity.pdbx_description
1 polymer ?
#
loop_
_entity_poly.entity_id
_entity_poly.type
_entity_poly.pdbx_seq_one_letter_code
_entity_poly.pdbx_strand_id
1 'polypeptide(L)' 'MKNPEIKQTSRGGYMAQGNCSSCGTRMSAMMSKDNAEKAIKEGAKKSF' A
#
# COMPACT_ATOMS: atom_id res chain seq x y z
N MET A 1 1.02 -2.79 -10.47
CA MET A 1 0.04 -3.06 -9.40
C MET A 1 -1.20 -2.22 -9.66
N LYS A 2 -2.39 -2.79 -9.73
CA LYS A 2 -3.66 -2.06 -9.88
C LYS A 2 -4.18 -1.68 -8.49
N ASN A 3 -4.68 -0.45 -8.34
CA ASN A 3 -5.21 0.07 -7.08
C ASN A 3 -4.26 -0.06 -5.88
N PRO A 4 -3.02 0.50 -5.95
CA PRO A 4 -2.17 0.59 -4.78
C PRO A 4 -2.85 1.47 -3.72
N GLU A 5 -3.05 0.91 -2.53
CA GLU A 5 -3.69 1.52 -1.38
C GLU A 5 -2.78 1.34 -0.18
N ILE A 6 -2.50 2.40 0.58
CA ILE A 6 -1.71 2.32 1.81
C ILE A 6 -2.63 2.54 2.99
N LYS A 7 -2.67 1.55 3.88
CA LYS A 7 -3.41 1.57 5.14
C LYS A 7 -2.47 1.70 6.33
N GLN A 8 -2.86 2.49 7.31
CA GLN A 8 -2.19 2.49 8.61
C GLN A 8 -2.80 1.39 9.48
N THR A 9 -1.95 0.54 10.06
CA THR A 9 -2.39 -0.46 11.03
C THR A 9 -2.56 0.20 12.40
N SER A 10 -3.41 -0.37 13.25
CA SER A 10 -3.65 0.11 14.62
C SER A 10 -2.40 0.16 15.51
N ARG A 11 -1.32 -0.53 15.12
CA ARG A 11 -0.03 -0.55 15.81
C ARG A 11 0.99 0.47 15.24
N GLY A 12 0.55 1.38 14.37
CA GLY A 12 1.37 2.42 13.75
C GLY A 12 2.21 1.97 12.57
N GLY A 13 2.05 0.72 12.10
CA GLY A 13 2.70 0.23 10.89
C GLY A 13 1.96 0.65 9.62
N TYR A 14 2.64 0.60 8.48
CA TYR A 14 2.03 0.90 7.19
C TYR A 14 1.92 -0.37 6.37
N MET A 15 0.75 -0.61 5.79
CA MET A 15 0.45 -1.77 4.96
C MET A 15 0.05 -1.28 3.58
N ALA A 16 0.88 -1.53 2.58
CA ALA A 16 0.46 -1.38 1.19
C ALA A 16 -0.35 -2.59 0.78
N GLN A 17 -1.45 -2.33 0.10
CA GLN A 17 -2.30 -3.30 -0.54
C GLN A 17 -2.40 -2.92 -2.01
N GLY A 18 -2.55 -3.91 -2.88
CA GLY A 18 -2.84 -3.66 -4.27
C GLY A 18 -2.98 -4.96 -5.03
N ASN A 19 -3.57 -4.89 -6.21
CA ASN A 19 -3.85 -6.08 -6.99
C ASN A 19 -2.74 -6.30 -8.02
N CYS A 20 -2.30 -7.54 -8.17
CA CYS A 20 -1.42 -7.91 -9.28
C CYS A 20 -2.17 -7.68 -10.60
N SER A 21 -1.54 -6.97 -11.54
CA SER A 21 -2.14 -6.64 -12.83
C SER A 21 -2.34 -7.85 -13.73
N SER A 22 -1.59 -8.93 -13.52
CA SER A 22 -1.59 -10.13 -14.35
C SER A 22 -2.54 -11.22 -13.85
N CYS A 23 -2.57 -11.49 -12.54
CA CYS A 23 -3.35 -12.58 -11.96
C CYS A 23 -4.50 -12.12 -11.05
N GLY A 24 -4.65 -10.81 -10.84
CA GLY A 24 -5.72 -10.25 -10.00
C GLY A 24 -5.56 -10.50 -8.50
N THR A 25 -4.57 -11.28 -8.07
CA THR A 25 -4.30 -11.58 -6.67
C THR A 25 -4.07 -10.29 -5.87
N ARG A 26 -4.80 -10.15 -4.78
CA ARG A 26 -4.61 -9.06 -3.82
C ARG A 26 -3.32 -9.30 -3.05
N MET A 27 -2.33 -8.45 -3.26
CA MET A 27 -1.06 -8.47 -2.54
C MET A 27 -1.10 -7.44 -1.44
N SER A 28 -0.58 -7.79 -0.28
CA SER A 28 -0.39 -6.88 0.84
C SER A 28 1.03 -7.02 1.39
N ALA A 29 1.72 -5.90 1.55
CA ALA A 29 3.07 -5.84 2.07
C ALA A 29 3.15 -4.82 3.20
N MET A 30 3.72 -5.22 4.34
CA MET A 30 4.08 -4.28 5.40
C MET A 30 5.30 -3.49 4.95
N MET A 31 5.25 -2.18 5.14
CA MET A 31 6.30 -1.25 4.74
C MET A 31 6.60 -0.26 5.85
N SER A 32 7.84 0.21 5.87
CA SER A 32 8.26 1.31 6.72
C SER A 32 7.57 2.61 6.30
N LYS A 33 7.44 3.54 7.25
CA LYS A 33 6.83 4.86 7.04
C LYS A 33 7.37 5.60 5.82
N ASP A 34 8.68 5.60 5.64
CA ASP A 34 9.33 6.32 4.53
C ASP A 34 8.92 5.74 3.16
N ASN A 35 8.76 4.42 3.07
CA ASN A 35 8.34 3.75 1.84
C ASN A 35 6.84 3.93 1.59
N ALA A 36 6.04 3.99 2.65
CA ALA A 36 4.63 4.34 2.55
C ALA A 36 4.41 5.77 2.04
N GLU A 37 5.16 6.74 2.57
CA GLU A 37 5.07 8.13 2.11
C GLU A 37 5.55 8.29 0.67
N LYS A 38 6.62 7.58 0.26
CA LYS A 38 7.06 7.53 -1.14
C LYS A 38 5.97 6.95 -2.05
N ALA A 39 5.40 5.81 -1.67
CA ALA A 39 4.36 5.18 -2.49
C ALA A 39 3.08 6.04 -2.56
N ILE A 40 2.70 6.77 -1.50
CA ILE A 40 1.62 7.77 -1.56
C ILE A 40 1.97 8.91 -2.53
N LYS A 41 3.21 9.42 -2.48
CA LYS A 41 3.68 10.46 -3.42
C LYS A 41 3.73 9.98 -4.87
N GLU A 42 4.03 8.70 -5.09
CA GLU A 42 4.02 8.06 -6.40
C GLU A 42 2.60 7.77 -6.93
N GLY A 43 1.56 8.03 -6.13
CA GLY A 43 0.16 7.94 -6.55
C GLY A 43 -0.62 6.78 -5.92
N ALA A 44 -0.10 6.13 -4.88
CA ALA A 44 -0.88 5.19 -4.09
C ALA A 44 -1.96 5.91 -3.29
N LYS A 45 -3.17 5.34 -3.27
CA LYS A 45 -4.28 5.88 -2.50
C LYS A 45 -3.98 5.77 -1.01
N LYS A 46 -4.09 6.90 -0.31
CA LYS A 46 -3.96 6.97 1.15
C LYS A 46 -5.32 6.63 1.77
N SER A 47 -5.39 5.51 2.48
CA SER A 47 -6.61 5.01 3.16
C SER A 47 -6.31 4.98 4.66
N PHE A 48 -6.63 6.08 5.32
CA PHE A 48 -6.44 6.27 6.77
C PHE A 48 -7.82 6.43 7.38
#